data_AF-A0A5D2LB44-F1
#
_entry.id   AF-A0A5D2LB44-F1
#
_cell.length_a   1.000
_cell.length_b   1.000
_cell.length_c   1.000
_cell.angle_alpha   90.00
_cell.angle_beta   90.00
_cell.angle_gamma   90.00
#
_symmetry.space_group_name_H-M   'P 1'
#
loop_
_entity.id
_entity.type
_entity.pdbx_description
1 polymer ?
#
loop_
_entity_poly.entity_id
_entity_poly.type
_entity_poly.pdbx_seq_one_letter_code
_entity_poly.pdbx_strand_id
1 'polypeptide(L)'
;MSHLEGSIYIDVKLTLCLVRRITQSITPRLRAYYITPLFRRLVRCNRWVANTLDFNKTYDASVFETTIRVVGGLLSTYDLSGDNIFLEKARDIADRLLPAWDTPSGIPYNIINLARGNAHNPGWTGGDSILADSETEQLEFIALLQRTGDPKYQEKVEKAIVALNKTFPADGLVPIYVNPNDGTAYGTITFGAMGDSFYEYLLKAWIQGNKTSSVKPYRFFVPTLPYRIRPPFAFINLAL
;
A
#
# COMPACT_ATOMS: atom_id res chain seq x y z
N MET A 1 10.87 -27.73 2.85
CA MET A 1 9.56 -28.14 2.30
C MET A 1 8.69 -28.54 3.49
N SER A 2 7.47 -27.98 3.58
CA SER A 2 6.53 -28.00 4.73
C SER A 2 6.78 -26.97 5.85
N HIS A 3 5.94 -25.91 5.84
CA HIS A 3 5.45 -25.06 6.96
C HIS A 3 5.03 -23.64 6.53
N LEU A 4 5.17 -23.29 5.25
CA LEU A 4 4.53 -22.09 4.65
C LEU A 4 3.07 -22.30 4.21
N GLU A 5 2.48 -23.47 4.49
CA GLU A 5 1.15 -23.86 4.01
C GLU A 5 -0.01 -23.41 4.93
N GLY A 6 0.25 -22.60 5.97
CA GLY A 6 -0.75 -22.22 6.98
C GLY A 6 -1.14 -20.73 7.08
N SER A 7 -0.33 -19.78 6.61
CA SER A 7 -0.57 -18.34 6.84
C SER A 7 -1.11 -17.57 5.63
N ILE A 8 -1.21 -18.21 4.46
CA ILE A 8 -1.61 -17.62 3.16
C ILE A 8 -2.96 -18.20 2.68
N TYR A 9 -3.67 -18.97 3.51
CA TYR A 9 -5.00 -19.49 3.14
C TYR A 9 -6.10 -18.39 3.02
N ILE A 10 -5.73 -17.12 3.21
CA ILE A 10 -6.50 -15.90 2.90
C ILE A 10 -5.91 -15.21 1.66
N ASP A 11 -5.63 -15.95 0.59
CA ASP A 11 -5.29 -15.36 -0.73
C ASP A 11 -6.41 -15.50 -1.79
N VAL A 12 -7.60 -16.03 -1.49
CA VAL A 12 -8.31 -16.76 -2.58
C VAL A 12 -9.82 -16.48 -2.79
N LYS A 13 -10.47 -15.44 -2.23
CA LYS A 13 -11.85 -15.15 -2.71
C LYS A 13 -12.24 -13.71 -3.05
N LEU A 14 -11.63 -12.69 -2.46
CA LEU A 14 -12.05 -11.30 -2.73
C LEU A 14 -11.06 -10.45 -3.53
N THR A 15 -9.75 -10.67 -3.37
CA THR A 15 -8.72 -10.07 -4.22
C THR A 15 -8.94 -10.41 -5.72
N LEU A 16 -9.60 -11.54 -6.00
CA LEU A 16 -9.85 -12.11 -7.34
C LEU A 16 -11.04 -11.53 -8.14
N CYS A 17 -11.80 -10.54 -7.66
CA CYS A 17 -13.00 -10.08 -8.39
C CYS A 17 -13.09 -8.61 -8.78
N LEU A 18 -12.35 -7.65 -8.20
CA LEU A 18 -12.72 -6.24 -8.39
C LEU A 18 -11.62 -5.20 -8.63
N VAL A 19 -10.48 -5.27 -7.95
CA VAL A 19 -9.68 -4.04 -7.80
C VAL A 19 -8.86 -3.67 -9.06
N ARG A 20 -8.67 -4.57 -10.04
CA ARG A 20 -7.88 -4.27 -11.25
C ARG A 20 -8.67 -3.90 -12.51
N ARG A 21 -10.02 -3.77 -12.45
CA ARG A 21 -10.82 -3.50 -13.66
C ARG A 21 -11.93 -2.45 -13.53
N ILE A 22 -12.14 -1.86 -12.36
CA ILE A 22 -13.23 -0.90 -12.12
C ILE A 22 -12.71 0.33 -11.41
N THR A 23 -11.94 1.14 -12.12
CA THR A 23 -11.79 2.56 -11.80
C THR A 23 -11.54 3.32 -13.09
N GLN A 24 -12.64 3.64 -13.77
CA GLN A 24 -12.95 4.89 -14.49
C GLN A 24 -13.93 4.62 -15.65
N SER A 25 -15.13 5.19 -15.54
CA SER A 25 -16.28 5.14 -16.48
C SER A 25 -17.01 3.79 -16.60
N ILE A 26 -17.99 3.52 -15.72
CA ILE A 26 -18.93 2.40 -15.89
C ILE A 26 -20.30 2.93 -16.24
N THR A 27 -20.75 2.65 -17.47
CA THR A 27 -22.11 2.89 -17.92
C THR A 27 -23.11 2.03 -17.14
N PRO A 28 -24.38 2.48 -16.96
CA PRO A 28 -25.39 1.76 -16.18
C PRO A 28 -25.61 0.30 -16.59
N ARG A 29 -25.40 -0.03 -17.88
CA ARG A 29 -25.48 -1.42 -18.40
C ARG A 29 -24.38 -2.34 -17.88
N LEU A 30 -23.14 -1.85 -17.78
CA LEU A 30 -22.01 -2.63 -17.24
C LEU A 30 -22.16 -2.84 -15.73
N ARG A 31 -22.75 -1.87 -15.01
CA ARG A 31 -23.11 -2.01 -13.59
C ARG A 31 -24.14 -3.14 -13.38
N ALA A 32 -25.20 -3.17 -14.17
CA ALA A 32 -26.21 -4.21 -14.04
C ALA A 32 -25.66 -5.62 -14.34
N TYR A 33 -24.86 -5.77 -15.40
CA TYR A 33 -24.40 -7.07 -15.89
C TYR A 33 -23.23 -7.65 -15.08
N TYR A 34 -22.25 -6.84 -14.70
CA TYR A 34 -21.04 -7.32 -14.00
C TYR A 34 -21.03 -7.02 -12.50
N ILE A 35 -21.56 -5.88 -12.06
CA ILE A 35 -21.48 -5.48 -10.64
C ILE A 35 -22.58 -6.18 -9.81
N THR A 36 -23.77 -6.41 -10.34
CA THR A 36 -24.87 -7.05 -9.57
C THR A 36 -24.58 -8.49 -9.12
N PRO A 37 -24.06 -9.41 -9.96
CA PRO A 37 -23.70 -10.76 -9.51
C PRO A 37 -22.53 -10.76 -8.52
N LEU A 38 -21.63 -9.81 -8.67
CA LEU A 38 -20.47 -9.55 -7.83
C LEU A 38 -20.91 -9.07 -6.44
N PHE A 39 -21.88 -8.16 -6.39
CA PHE A 39 -22.48 -7.67 -5.16
C PHE A 39 -23.16 -8.79 -4.36
N ARG A 40 -23.83 -9.74 -5.04
CA ARG A 40 -24.38 -10.95 -4.38
C ARG A 40 -23.30 -11.84 -3.76
N ARG A 41 -22.14 -11.97 -4.41
CA ARG A 41 -20.97 -12.70 -3.85
C ARG A 41 -20.35 -11.93 -2.69
N LEU A 42 -20.26 -10.61 -2.83
CA LEU A 42 -19.79 -9.69 -1.80
C LEU A 42 -20.61 -9.87 -0.51
N VAL A 43 -21.95 -9.81 -0.58
CA VAL A 43 -22.86 -10.00 0.57
C VAL A 43 -22.63 -11.33 1.31
N ARG A 44 -22.26 -12.42 0.63
CA ARG A 44 -21.90 -13.69 1.29
C ARG A 44 -20.56 -13.61 2.03
N CYS A 45 -19.61 -12.88 1.45
CA CYS A 45 -18.32 -12.61 2.09
C CYS A 45 -18.46 -11.60 3.24
N ASN A 46 -19.42 -10.65 3.19
CA ASN A 46 -19.73 -9.74 4.32
C ASN A 46 -19.96 -10.53 5.60
N ARG A 47 -20.78 -11.58 5.57
CA ARG A 47 -21.11 -12.35 6.79
C ARG A 47 -19.90 -13.09 7.37
N TRP A 48 -18.96 -13.54 6.53
CA TRP A 48 -17.73 -14.17 7.02
C TRP A 48 -16.75 -13.13 7.58
N VAL A 49 -16.57 -12.00 6.89
CA VAL A 49 -15.74 -10.90 7.38
C VAL A 49 -16.27 -10.37 8.71
N ALA A 50 -17.59 -10.22 8.83
CA ALA A 50 -18.26 -9.78 10.04
C ALA A 50 -17.98 -10.69 11.24
N ASN A 51 -18.16 -12.00 11.04
CA ASN A 51 -18.28 -12.94 12.14
C ASN A 51 -17.02 -13.77 12.39
N THR A 52 -16.06 -13.77 11.47
CA THR A 52 -14.95 -14.74 11.49
C THR A 52 -13.59 -14.09 11.26
N LEU A 53 -13.53 -12.92 10.62
CA LEU A 53 -12.25 -12.25 10.39
C LEU A 53 -11.71 -11.66 11.70
N ASP A 54 -10.57 -12.20 12.11
CA ASP A 54 -9.85 -11.86 13.33
C ASP A 54 -8.37 -11.64 13.01
N PHE A 55 -7.88 -10.45 13.33
CA PHE A 55 -6.49 -10.04 13.08
C PHE A 55 -5.58 -10.24 14.28
N ASN A 56 -6.09 -10.77 15.40
CA ASN A 56 -5.28 -11.09 16.56
C ASN A 56 -4.49 -12.38 16.34
N LYS A 57 -3.54 -12.33 15.40
CA LYS A 57 -2.70 -13.46 14.99
C LYS A 57 -1.25 -13.18 15.37
N THR A 58 -0.61 -14.19 15.92
CA THR A 58 0.77 -14.08 16.45
C THR A 58 1.84 -14.50 15.43
N TYR A 59 1.52 -14.55 14.14
CA TYR A 59 2.49 -14.79 13.08
C TYR A 59 2.97 -13.46 12.48
N ASP A 60 4.09 -13.53 11.77
CA ASP A 60 4.71 -12.39 11.11
C ASP A 60 4.07 -12.16 9.74
N ALA A 61 3.49 -10.97 9.57
CA ALA A 61 2.85 -10.53 8.34
C ALA A 61 3.70 -9.47 7.64
N SER A 62 3.68 -9.45 6.31
CA SER A 62 4.23 -8.33 5.54
C SER A 62 3.31 -7.11 5.71
N VAL A 63 3.88 -5.97 6.11
CA VAL A 63 3.15 -4.71 6.26
C VAL A 63 2.61 -4.28 4.90
N PHE A 64 3.48 -4.26 3.89
CA PHE A 64 3.15 -3.97 2.49
C PHE A 64 1.96 -4.80 1.97
N GLU A 65 2.08 -6.13 1.99
CA GLU A 65 1.03 -7.00 1.44
C GLU A 65 -0.28 -6.90 2.23
N THR A 66 -0.19 -6.71 3.54
CA THR A 66 -1.38 -6.51 4.38
C THR A 66 -2.07 -5.20 4.04
N THR A 67 -1.31 -4.13 3.81
CA THR A 67 -1.83 -2.83 3.41
C THR A 67 -2.53 -2.91 2.06
N ILE A 68 -1.81 -3.28 0.99
CA ILE A 68 -2.37 -3.21 -0.37
C ILE A 68 -3.49 -4.24 -0.62
N ARG A 69 -3.47 -5.41 0.05
CA ARG A 69 -4.49 -6.45 -0.14
C ARG A 69 -5.64 -6.34 0.85
N VAL A 70 -5.33 -6.25 2.14
CA VAL A 70 -6.35 -6.34 3.20
C VAL A 70 -6.95 -4.97 3.46
N VAL A 71 -6.14 -3.95 3.77
CA VAL A 71 -6.65 -2.59 4.01
C VAL A 71 -7.33 -2.06 2.73
N GLY A 72 -6.62 -2.10 1.60
CA GLY A 72 -7.15 -1.64 0.31
C GLY A 72 -8.41 -2.41 -0.12
N GLY A 73 -8.45 -3.72 0.11
CA GLY A 73 -9.62 -4.56 -0.17
C GLY A 73 -10.84 -4.22 0.69
N LEU A 74 -10.64 -4.02 2.00
CA LEU A 74 -11.71 -3.65 2.93
C LEU A 74 -12.25 -2.25 2.63
N LEU A 75 -11.38 -1.27 2.39
CA LEU A 75 -11.78 0.10 2.00
C LEU A 75 -12.56 0.12 0.69
N SER A 76 -12.06 -0.59 -0.33
CA SER A 76 -12.77 -0.71 -1.61
C SER A 76 -14.14 -1.34 -1.44
N THR A 77 -14.25 -2.33 -0.54
CA THR A 77 -15.52 -3.00 -0.24
C THR A 77 -16.47 -2.06 0.50
N TYR A 78 -15.96 -1.27 1.44
CA TYR A 78 -16.72 -0.22 2.11
C TYR A 78 -17.26 0.80 1.11
N ASP A 79 -16.41 1.36 0.25
CA ASP A 79 -16.79 2.38 -0.75
C ASP A 79 -17.86 1.86 -1.74
N LEU A 80 -17.82 0.56 -2.07
CA LEU A 80 -18.80 -0.06 -2.98
C LEU A 80 -20.11 -0.47 -2.31
N SER A 81 -20.05 -0.90 -1.04
CA SER A 81 -21.21 -1.48 -0.33
C SER A 81 -21.92 -0.50 0.61
N GLY A 82 -21.20 0.50 1.13
CA GLY A 82 -21.65 1.38 2.22
C GLY A 82 -21.74 0.69 3.58
N ASP A 83 -21.29 -0.56 3.72
CA ASP A 83 -21.41 -1.34 4.96
C ASP A 83 -20.23 -1.02 5.90
N ASN A 84 -20.53 -0.31 6.99
CA ASN A 84 -19.54 0.22 7.95
C ASN A 84 -18.65 -0.87 8.57
N ILE A 85 -19.09 -2.13 8.60
CA ILE A 85 -18.28 -3.21 9.16
C ILE A 85 -16.93 -3.37 8.46
N PHE A 86 -16.87 -3.06 7.16
CA PHE A 86 -15.62 -3.10 6.41
C PHE A 86 -14.69 -1.97 6.78
N LEU A 87 -15.23 -0.78 7.04
CA LEU A 87 -14.44 0.35 7.52
C LEU A 87 -13.91 0.08 8.94
N GLU A 88 -14.73 -0.49 9.82
CA GLU A 88 -14.31 -0.91 11.16
C GLU A 88 -13.19 -1.95 11.10
N LYS A 89 -13.32 -2.96 10.25
CA LYS A 89 -12.26 -3.96 10.04
C LYS A 89 -11.01 -3.36 9.41
N ALA A 90 -11.14 -2.43 8.47
CA ALA A 90 -10.01 -1.72 7.86
C ALA A 90 -9.23 -0.92 8.91
N ARG A 91 -9.93 -0.25 9.82
CA ARG A 91 -9.31 0.46 10.95
C ARG A 91 -8.60 -0.48 11.91
N ASP A 92 -9.23 -1.59 12.30
CA ASP A 92 -8.63 -2.58 13.21
C ASP A 92 -7.31 -3.12 12.66
N ILE A 93 -7.27 -3.54 11.38
CA ILE A 93 -6.02 -4.01 10.79
C ILE A 93 -5.00 -2.87 10.64
N ALA A 94 -5.40 -1.68 10.21
CA ALA A 94 -4.48 -0.56 10.04
C ALA A 94 -3.86 -0.11 11.36
N ASP A 95 -4.65 -0.06 12.44
CA ASP A 95 -4.17 0.31 13.77
C ASP A 95 -3.15 -0.70 14.30
N ARG A 96 -3.30 -1.99 13.96
CA ARG A 96 -2.30 -3.04 14.28
C ARG A 96 -1.01 -2.92 13.49
N LEU A 97 -1.06 -2.31 12.31
CA LEU A 97 0.13 -2.06 11.48
C LEU A 97 0.94 -0.86 11.96
N LEU A 98 0.32 0.13 12.64
CA LEU A 98 0.96 1.38 13.05
C LEU A 98 2.34 1.25 13.75
N PRO A 99 2.59 0.22 14.60
CA PRO A 99 3.90 0.04 15.21
C PRO A 99 5.04 -0.17 14.20
N ALA A 100 4.76 -0.56 12.96
CA ALA A 100 5.78 -0.71 11.92
C ALA A 100 6.52 0.61 11.64
N TRP A 101 5.82 1.75 11.78
CA TRP A 101 6.39 3.10 11.59
C TRP A 101 7.06 3.67 12.85
N ASP A 102 7.13 2.92 13.95
CA ASP A 102 7.77 3.35 15.19
C ASP A 102 9.30 3.19 15.09
N THR A 103 9.87 3.76 14.03
CA THR A 103 11.30 3.87 13.76
C THR A 103 11.77 5.31 13.94
N PRO A 104 13.07 5.56 14.19
CA PRO A 104 13.56 6.92 14.40
C PRO A 104 13.29 7.84 13.19
N SER A 105 13.43 7.33 11.96
CA SER A 105 13.15 8.09 10.74
C SER A 105 11.64 8.21 10.44
N GLY A 106 10.85 7.19 10.83
CA GLY A 106 9.47 7.03 10.40
C GLY A 106 9.30 6.15 9.15
N ILE A 107 10.38 5.65 8.54
CA ILE A 107 10.31 4.61 7.50
C ILE A 107 9.88 3.30 8.18
N PRO A 108 8.82 2.63 7.69
CA PRO A 108 8.32 1.43 8.34
C PRO A 108 9.26 0.22 8.18
N TYR A 109 9.21 -0.66 9.18
CA TYR A 109 9.69 -2.04 9.03
C TYR A 109 8.77 -2.84 8.10
N ASN A 110 9.29 -3.79 7.33
CA ASN A 110 8.49 -4.53 6.33
C ASN A 110 7.71 -5.73 6.90
N ILE A 111 8.06 -6.20 8.10
CA ILE A 111 7.40 -7.32 8.78
C ILE A 111 6.86 -6.86 10.14
N ILE A 112 5.66 -7.32 10.49
CA ILE A 112 5.07 -7.07 11.80
C ILE A 112 4.27 -8.25 12.32
N ASN A 113 4.29 -8.43 13.63
CA ASN A 113 3.37 -9.32 14.34
C ASN A 113 2.06 -8.59 14.68
N LEU A 114 0.94 -8.95 14.05
CA LEU A 114 -0.34 -8.23 14.18
C LEU A 114 -0.98 -8.27 15.58
N ALA A 115 -0.60 -9.24 16.41
CA ALA A 115 -1.06 -9.33 17.80
C ALA A 115 -0.15 -8.56 18.77
N ARG A 116 1.17 -8.56 18.53
CA ARG A 116 2.16 -8.02 19.48
C ARG A 116 2.71 -6.65 19.10
N GLY A 117 2.59 -6.24 17.85
CA GLY A 117 3.18 -5.00 17.33
C GLY A 117 4.71 -5.05 17.15
N ASN A 118 5.33 -6.23 17.32
CA ASN A 118 6.77 -6.39 17.17
C ASN A 118 7.13 -6.35 15.67
N ALA A 119 7.57 -5.19 15.20
CA ALA A 119 7.96 -4.98 13.82
C ALA A 119 9.48 -5.13 13.62
N HIS A 120 9.89 -5.64 12.46
CA HIS A 120 11.29 -5.85 12.09
C HIS A 120 11.44 -6.01 10.57
N ASN A 121 12.68 -5.98 10.08
CA ASN A 121 12.99 -6.24 8.67
C ASN A 121 13.44 -7.69 8.43
N PRO A 122 13.28 -8.23 7.21
CA PRO A 122 13.76 -9.56 6.87
C PRO A 122 15.27 -9.68 7.12
N GLY A 123 15.74 -10.76 7.76
CA GLY A 123 17.16 -10.87 8.14
C GLY A 123 18.16 -10.75 7.00
N TRP A 124 17.76 -11.05 5.75
CA TRP A 124 18.61 -10.94 4.57
C TRP A 124 18.82 -9.50 4.07
N THR A 125 18.04 -8.52 4.55
CA THR A 125 18.22 -7.10 4.20
C THR A 125 19.26 -6.40 5.07
N GLY A 126 19.84 -7.09 6.08
CA GLY A 126 20.79 -6.47 7.00
C GLY A 126 20.16 -5.46 7.96
N GLY A 127 18.83 -5.42 8.06
CA GLY A 127 18.09 -4.49 8.91
C GLY A 127 17.46 -3.32 8.15
N ASP A 128 17.70 -3.20 6.85
CA ASP A 128 17.10 -2.15 6.01
C ASP A 128 15.72 -2.56 5.48
N SER A 129 14.90 -1.56 5.22
CA SER A 129 13.56 -1.72 4.66
C SER A 129 13.64 -1.69 3.13
N ILE A 130 12.74 -2.41 2.47
CA ILE A 130 12.57 -2.42 1.02
C ILE A 130 11.79 -1.16 0.62
N LEU A 131 12.29 -0.43 -0.38
CA LEU A 131 11.72 0.83 -0.85
C LEU A 131 10.25 0.69 -1.25
N ALA A 132 9.93 -0.25 -2.16
CA ALA A 132 8.56 -0.47 -2.60
C ALA A 132 7.65 -0.83 -1.42
N ASP A 133 8.06 -1.77 -0.56
CA ASP A 133 7.27 -2.20 0.59
C ASP A 133 6.97 -1.05 1.57
N SER A 134 7.90 -0.11 1.73
CA SER A 134 7.81 0.98 2.71
C SER A 134 7.14 2.24 2.17
N GLU A 135 7.02 2.36 0.85
CA GLU A 135 6.51 3.54 0.16
C GLU A 135 5.38 3.22 -0.82
N THR A 136 4.63 2.15 -0.55
CA THR A 136 3.45 1.71 -1.30
C THR A 136 2.27 1.47 -0.35
N GLU A 137 2.03 2.43 0.53
CA GLU A 137 1.04 2.33 1.62
C GLU A 137 0.19 3.61 1.76
N GLN A 138 0.60 4.66 1.04
CA GLN A 138 0.06 6.01 1.14
C GLN A 138 -1.40 6.09 0.73
N LEU A 139 -1.79 5.38 -0.33
CA LEU A 139 -3.15 5.49 -0.87
C LEU A 139 -4.19 4.97 0.12
N GLU A 140 -3.90 3.84 0.74
CA GLU A 140 -4.75 3.17 1.72
C GLU A 140 -4.86 4.00 3.00
N PHE A 141 -3.74 4.54 3.50
CA PHE A 141 -3.71 5.34 4.72
C PHE A 141 -4.33 6.74 4.53
N ILE A 142 -4.13 7.37 3.37
CA ILE A 142 -4.84 8.61 3.02
C ILE A 142 -6.34 8.34 2.87
N ALA A 143 -6.73 7.21 2.27
CA ALA A 143 -8.14 6.82 2.18
C ALA A 143 -8.73 6.57 3.58
N LEU A 144 -8.01 5.94 4.51
CA LEU A 144 -8.45 5.79 5.90
C LEU A 144 -8.72 7.13 6.56
N LEU A 145 -7.82 8.10 6.44
CA LEU A 145 -8.09 9.47 6.91
C LEU A 145 -9.39 10.01 6.29
N GLN A 146 -9.53 9.94 4.97
CA GLN A 146 -10.72 10.48 4.28
C GLN A 146 -12.04 9.86 4.75
N ARG A 147 -12.06 8.59 5.16
CA ARG A 147 -13.27 7.89 5.63
C ARG A 147 -13.50 8.02 7.14
N THR A 148 -12.44 8.17 7.93
CA THR A 148 -12.51 8.12 9.39
C THR A 148 -12.35 9.48 10.07
N GLY A 149 -11.75 10.45 9.38
CA GLY A 149 -11.35 11.74 9.93
C GLY A 149 -10.13 11.70 10.85
N ASP A 150 -9.47 10.54 11.01
CA ASP A 150 -8.33 10.37 11.92
C ASP A 150 -7.00 10.69 11.20
N PRO A 151 -6.32 11.80 11.52
CA PRO A 151 -5.12 12.25 10.81
C PRO A 151 -3.91 11.33 10.99
N LYS A 152 -3.91 10.48 12.02
CA LYS A 152 -2.77 9.60 12.33
C LYS A 152 -2.35 8.73 11.14
N TYR A 153 -3.31 8.33 10.29
CA TYR A 153 -3.03 7.47 9.15
C TYR A 153 -2.19 8.20 8.11
N GLN A 154 -2.61 9.40 7.68
CA GLN A 154 -1.85 10.20 6.70
C GLN A 154 -0.51 10.64 7.29
N GLU A 155 -0.50 11.11 8.54
CA GLU A 155 0.73 11.61 9.18
C GLU A 155 1.85 10.56 9.22
N LYS A 156 1.50 9.29 9.46
CA LYS A 156 2.48 8.18 9.50
C LYS A 156 3.15 7.96 8.14
N VAL A 157 2.36 7.83 7.07
CA VAL A 157 2.88 7.56 5.72
C VAL A 157 3.54 8.78 5.07
N GLU A 158 3.13 10.00 5.43
CA GLU A 158 3.81 11.22 4.96
C GLU A 158 5.14 11.46 5.67
N LYS A 159 5.26 11.07 6.95
CA LYS A 159 6.54 11.12 7.66
C LYS A 159 7.60 10.27 6.97
N ALA A 160 7.25 9.08 6.48
CA ALA A 160 8.14 8.20 5.72
C ALA A 160 8.65 8.89 4.43
N ILE A 161 7.74 9.45 3.63
CA ILE A 161 8.07 10.22 2.42
C ILE A 161 9.01 11.40 2.73
N VAL A 162 8.76 12.14 3.80
CA VAL A 162 9.61 13.26 4.22
C VAL A 162 10.98 12.79 4.68
N ALA A 163 11.07 11.66 5.38
CA ALA A 163 12.33 11.08 5.80
C ALA A 163 13.17 10.66 4.60
N LEU A 164 12.55 9.96 3.64
CA LEU A 164 13.20 9.55 2.40
C LEU A 164 13.66 10.78 1.60
N ASN A 165 12.85 11.85 1.51
CA ASN A 165 13.18 13.09 0.77
C ASN A 165 14.56 13.68 1.10
N LYS A 166 15.08 13.46 2.31
CA LYS A 166 16.41 13.95 2.73
C LYS A 166 17.54 13.34 1.91
N THR A 167 17.33 12.14 1.37
CA THR A 167 18.35 11.36 0.65
C THR A 167 18.01 11.18 -0.83
N PHE A 168 16.93 11.81 -1.31
CA PHE A 168 16.56 11.76 -2.72
C PHE A 168 17.63 12.37 -3.61
N PRO A 169 18.15 11.61 -4.58
CA PRO A 169 19.04 12.16 -5.58
C PRO A 169 18.29 13.17 -6.48
N ALA A 170 19.02 14.13 -7.03
CA ALA A 170 18.46 15.17 -7.89
C ALA A 170 17.78 14.63 -9.16
N ASP A 171 18.08 13.39 -9.57
CA ASP A 171 17.47 12.70 -10.71
C ASP A 171 16.19 11.92 -10.37
N GLY A 172 15.79 11.87 -9.09
CA GLY A 172 14.58 11.20 -8.62
C GLY A 172 14.67 9.67 -8.56
N LEU A 173 15.86 9.09 -8.73
CA LEU A 173 16.06 7.64 -8.71
C LEU A 173 16.48 7.17 -7.32
N VAL A 174 15.65 6.38 -6.66
CA VAL A 174 15.89 5.91 -5.29
C VAL A 174 16.34 4.45 -5.29
N PRO A 175 17.43 4.10 -4.58
CA PRO A 175 17.84 2.71 -4.39
C PRO A 175 16.85 1.88 -3.56
N ILE A 176 16.85 0.55 -3.76
CA ILE A 176 15.84 -0.36 -3.18
C ILE A 176 15.94 -0.62 -1.68
N TYR A 177 17.06 -0.33 -1.02
CA TYR A 177 17.19 -0.48 0.43
C TYR A 177 17.19 0.88 1.10
N VAL A 178 16.38 1.02 2.15
CA VAL A 178 16.21 2.26 2.93
C VAL A 178 16.43 1.96 4.40
N ASN A 179 17.31 2.72 5.04
CA ASN A 179 17.60 2.54 6.45
C ASN A 179 16.49 3.12 7.33
N PRO A 180 15.84 2.32 8.20
CA PRO A 180 14.73 2.80 9.02
C PRO A 180 15.15 3.76 10.14
N ASN A 181 16.44 3.89 10.46
CA ASN A 181 16.90 4.80 11.51
C ASN A 181 17.11 6.23 11.00
N ASP A 182 17.64 6.41 9.79
CA ASP A 182 18.00 7.73 9.28
C ASP A 182 17.37 8.11 7.92
N GLY A 183 16.73 7.16 7.23
CA GLY A 183 16.11 7.35 5.92
C GLY A 183 17.11 7.36 4.76
N THR A 184 18.36 6.94 4.97
CA THR A 184 19.35 6.82 3.90
C THR A 184 19.03 5.64 2.98
N ALA A 185 19.17 5.83 1.67
CA ALA A 185 18.91 4.79 0.68
C ALA A 185 20.19 4.34 -0.04
N TYR A 186 20.32 3.04 -0.27
CA TYR A 186 21.48 2.45 -0.97
C TYR A 186 21.11 1.17 -1.75
N GLY A 187 22.05 0.70 -2.58
CA GLY A 187 21.88 -0.52 -3.39
C GLY A 187 21.50 -0.24 -4.83
N THR A 188 20.87 -1.23 -5.47
CA THR A 188 20.47 -1.16 -6.89
C THR A 188 19.26 -0.25 -7.08
N ILE A 189 19.22 0.47 -8.19
CA ILE A 189 18.04 1.21 -8.64
C ILE A 189 17.34 0.37 -9.70
N THR A 190 16.03 0.15 -9.54
CA THR A 190 15.23 -0.63 -10.48
C THR A 190 13.77 -0.15 -10.50
N PHE A 191 13.11 -0.34 -11.65
CA PHE A 191 11.66 -0.18 -11.82
C PHE A 191 10.93 -1.53 -11.76
N GLY A 192 11.62 -2.60 -11.37
CA GLY A 192 11.05 -3.92 -11.10
C GLY A 192 10.84 -4.15 -9.61
N ALA A 193 10.85 -5.43 -9.21
CA ALA A 193 10.65 -5.84 -7.82
C ALA A 193 11.50 -5.01 -6.85
N MET A 194 10.93 -4.69 -5.68
CA MET A 194 11.51 -3.89 -4.60
C MET A 194 11.60 -2.37 -4.86
N GLY A 195 11.35 -1.89 -6.09
CA GLY A 195 11.36 -0.45 -6.40
C GLY A 195 10.20 0.06 -7.27
N ASP A 196 9.48 -0.84 -7.95
CA ASP A 196 8.43 -0.52 -8.92
C ASP A 196 7.32 0.41 -8.40
N SER A 197 6.61 -0.04 -7.38
CA SER A 197 5.35 0.51 -6.92
C SER A 197 5.50 1.78 -6.10
N PHE A 198 6.72 2.05 -5.61
CA PHE A 198 7.10 3.35 -5.11
C PHE A 198 6.85 4.45 -6.16
N TYR A 199 7.38 4.30 -7.39
CA TYR A 199 7.16 5.27 -8.46
C TYR A 199 5.69 5.36 -8.88
N GLU A 200 4.96 4.25 -8.81
CA GLU A 200 3.52 4.21 -9.06
C GLU A 200 2.74 5.05 -8.03
N TYR A 201 3.08 4.93 -6.74
CA TYR A 201 2.37 5.58 -5.64
C TYR A 201 2.64 7.08 -5.57
N LEU A 202 3.83 7.53 -5.99
CA LEU A 202 4.11 8.95 -6.17
C LEU A 202 3.08 9.62 -7.10
N LEU A 203 2.83 9.04 -8.26
CA LEU A 203 1.85 9.57 -9.20
C LEU A 203 0.41 9.41 -8.68
N LYS A 204 0.07 8.25 -8.12
CA LYS A 204 -1.29 7.99 -7.66
C LYS A 204 -1.68 8.85 -6.47
N ALA A 205 -0.80 9.06 -5.50
CA ALA A 205 -1.06 9.89 -4.33
C ALA A 205 -1.26 11.35 -4.75
N TRP A 206 -0.47 11.84 -5.72
CA TRP A 206 -0.66 13.16 -6.31
C TRP A 206 -2.06 13.33 -6.94
N ILE A 207 -2.54 12.30 -7.65
CA ILE A 207 -3.88 12.30 -8.25
C ILE A 207 -4.98 12.19 -7.18
N GLN A 208 -4.82 11.27 -6.20
CA GLN A 208 -5.78 11.04 -5.12
C GLN A 208 -5.98 12.29 -4.26
N GLY A 209 -4.90 13.03 -3.98
CA GLY A 209 -4.94 14.29 -3.25
C GLY A 209 -5.42 15.48 -4.09
N ASN A 210 -6.01 15.24 -5.27
CA ASN A 210 -6.51 16.28 -6.18
C ASN A 210 -5.47 17.37 -6.52
N LYS A 211 -4.18 16.98 -6.59
CA LYS A 211 -3.08 17.87 -6.99
C LYS A 211 -2.93 19.11 -6.09
N THR A 212 -3.29 19.00 -4.81
CA THR A 212 -3.20 20.10 -3.84
C THR A 212 -1.80 20.24 -3.25
N SER A 213 -1.57 21.33 -2.50
CA SER A 213 -0.29 21.58 -1.82
C SER A 213 0.06 20.53 -0.76
N SER A 214 -0.92 19.85 -0.16
CA SER A 214 -0.66 18.83 0.86
C SER A 214 0.03 17.60 0.28
N VAL A 215 -0.30 17.22 -0.96
CA VAL A 215 0.35 16.11 -1.68
C VAL A 215 1.52 16.57 -2.55
N LYS A 216 1.98 17.80 -2.41
CA LYS A 216 3.11 18.35 -3.18
C LYS A 216 4.42 17.55 -3.06
N PRO A 217 4.78 16.93 -1.91
CA PRO A 217 5.95 16.07 -1.84
C PRO A 217 5.95 15.02 -2.96
N TYR A 218 4.82 14.35 -3.21
CA TYR A 218 4.67 13.32 -4.24
C TYR A 218 4.94 13.79 -5.67
N ARG A 219 4.79 15.09 -5.96
CA ARG A 219 5.06 15.67 -7.29
C ARG A 219 6.54 15.86 -7.57
N PHE A 220 7.34 16.17 -6.56
CA PHE A 220 8.78 16.43 -6.73
C PHE A 220 9.57 15.18 -7.13
N PHE A 221 8.93 14.01 -7.06
CA PHE A 221 9.53 12.72 -7.31
C PHE A 221 9.17 12.11 -8.66
N VAL A 222 8.50 12.85 -9.56
CA VAL A 222 8.39 12.42 -10.96
C VAL A 222 9.77 12.70 -11.59
N PRO A 223 10.58 11.66 -11.87
CA PRO A 223 11.93 11.88 -12.34
C PRO A 223 11.90 12.73 -13.61
N THR A 224 12.67 13.81 -13.63
CA THR A 224 13.15 14.33 -14.91
C THR A 224 13.98 13.19 -15.48
N LEU A 225 13.43 12.44 -16.44
CA LEU A 225 14.14 11.35 -17.10
C LEU A 225 14.81 11.85 -18.39
N PRO A 226 15.99 12.49 -18.36
CA PRO A 226 16.83 12.59 -19.53
C PRO A 226 17.90 11.48 -19.49
N TYR A 227 17.86 10.61 -20.51
CA TYR A 227 19.00 9.88 -21.10
C TYR A 227 19.71 8.71 -20.39
N ARG A 228 19.37 8.28 -19.16
CA ARG A 228 20.10 7.16 -18.51
C ARG A 228 19.52 5.76 -18.68
N ILE A 229 18.28 5.62 -19.14
CA ILE A 229 17.68 4.30 -19.43
C ILE A 229 18.02 3.91 -20.87
N ARG A 230 18.99 3.01 -21.07
CA ARG A 230 19.23 2.38 -22.38
C ARG A 230 18.18 1.28 -22.61
N PRO A 231 17.56 1.20 -23.81
CA PRO A 231 16.49 0.25 -24.13
C PRO A 231 17.00 -1.21 -24.20
N PRO A 232 16.14 -2.21 -23.90
CA PRO A 232 15.00 -2.54 -24.77
C PRO A 232 13.60 -2.46 -24.13
N PHE A 233 13.43 -1.83 -22.96
CA PHE A 233 12.10 -1.68 -22.34
C PHE A 233 11.67 -0.22 -22.24
N ALA A 234 11.36 0.39 -23.38
CA ALA A 234 10.78 1.73 -23.43
C ALA A 234 9.54 1.73 -24.32
N PHE A 235 8.38 1.44 -23.72
CA PHE A 235 7.08 1.94 -24.18
C PHE A 235 6.17 2.13 -22.96
N ILE A 236 6.37 3.23 -22.24
CA ILE A 236 5.26 3.88 -21.54
C ILE A 236 5.12 5.25 -22.20
N ASN A 237 4.25 5.31 -23.20
CA ASN A 237 3.75 6.57 -23.74
C ASN A 237 2.84 7.19 -22.67
N LEU A 238 3.38 8.07 -21.84
CA LEU A 238 2.58 9.03 -21.07
C LEU A 238 2.35 10.26 -21.96
N ALA A 239 1.35 10.15 -22.84
CA ALA A 239 0.74 11.32 -23.45
C ALA A 239 -0.30 11.87 -22.45
N LEU A 240 -0.15 13.16 -22.13
CA LEU A 240 -1.10 14.00 -21.40
C LEU A 240 -2.46 14.08 -22.11
#